data_AF-A0A3D6BB55-F1
#
_entry.id   AF-A0A3D6BB55-F1
#
_cell.length_a   1.000
_cell.length_b   1.000
_cell.length_c   1.000
_cell.angle_alpha   90.00
_cell.angle_beta   90.00
_cell.angle_gamma   90.00
#
_symmetry.space_group_name_H-M   'P 1'
#
loop_
_entity.id
_entity.type
_entity.pdbx_description
1 polymer ?
#
loop_
_entity_poly.entity_id
_entity_poly.type
_entity_poly.pdbx_seq_one_letter_code
_entity_poly.pdbx_strand_id
1 'polypeptide(L)'
;MPKFCNECGYKFDKEYKFCPECGTKISSSKNSKNKNQESKNLVESAEKTLNPKIIYGILIGGIAVIAIIILTSGLLDSTAVDTSLTTQNQVQSNSNSGVNLNNMQMINDLEVKVKQDPQDYNSLLQLAHLKNDSGLFDAAIQNYKTYLDKNPKDADARVDMGVCYFNLRDYTNAIKEMETALKYDPKHQIAHLNLGVVNLAAGNIDKSKEWLKKAYDLNPTSEVGKKAEQLLNNH
;
A
#
# COMPACT_ATOMS: atom_id res chain seq x y z
N MET A 1 42.41 -17.33 4.85
CA MET A 1 41.82 -16.80 3.61
C MET A 1 40.63 -15.94 4.00
N PRO A 2 40.54 -14.68 3.53
CA PRO A 2 39.39 -13.84 3.79
C PRO A 2 38.12 -14.51 3.25
N LYS A 3 37.07 -14.57 4.05
CA LYS A 3 35.75 -15.08 3.63
C LYS A 3 34.92 -13.89 3.17
N PHE A 4 33.96 -14.12 2.28
CA PHE A 4 33.08 -13.07 1.79
C PHE A 4 31.63 -13.56 1.72
N CYS A 5 30.69 -12.62 1.78
CA CYS A 5 29.27 -12.91 1.61
C CYS A 5 28.96 -13.08 0.11
N ASN A 6 28.30 -14.17 -0.26
CA ASN A 6 27.93 -14.44 -1.66
C ASN A 6 26.80 -13.54 -2.19
N GLU A 7 26.05 -12.88 -1.29
CA GLU A 7 24.94 -11.99 -1.69
C GLU A 7 25.39 -10.53 -1.85
N CYS A 8 26.10 -9.98 -0.86
CA CYS A 8 26.49 -8.55 -0.88
C CYS A 8 27.98 -8.30 -1.09
N GLY A 9 28.83 -9.33 -1.10
CA GLY A 9 30.28 -9.18 -1.29
C GLY A 9 31.05 -8.70 -0.07
N TYR A 10 30.40 -8.51 1.09
CA TYR A 10 31.06 -8.12 2.35
C TYR A 10 32.18 -9.09 2.72
N LYS A 11 33.40 -8.59 2.92
CA LYS A 11 34.57 -9.38 3.33
C LYS A 11 34.70 -9.38 4.84
N PHE A 12 34.97 -10.55 5.41
CA PHE A 12 35.13 -10.70 6.85
C PHE A 12 36.19 -11.75 7.20
N ASP A 13 36.86 -11.49 8.33
CA ASP A 13 38.02 -12.26 8.77
C ASP A 13 37.67 -13.26 9.89
N LYS A 14 36.44 -13.21 10.41
CA LYS A 14 35.92 -14.05 11.50
C LYS A 14 34.69 -14.83 11.06
N GLU A 15 34.38 -15.96 11.69
CA GLU A 15 33.20 -16.75 11.33
C GLU A 15 31.92 -16.11 11.85
N TYR A 16 30.99 -15.79 10.94
CA TYR A 16 29.66 -15.30 11.26
C TYR A 16 28.60 -16.29 10.80
N LYS A 17 27.56 -16.51 11.62
CA LYS A 17 26.38 -17.31 11.24
C LYS A 17 25.49 -16.59 10.23
N PHE A 18 25.47 -15.26 10.29
CA PHE A 18 24.74 -14.35 9.42
C PHE A 18 25.61 -13.14 9.05
N CYS A 19 25.49 -12.64 7.83
CA CYS A 19 26.27 -11.50 7.34
C CYS A 19 25.96 -10.23 8.17
N PRO A 20 26.97 -9.53 8.72
CA PRO A 20 26.75 -8.30 9.49
C PRO A 20 26.15 -7.16 8.66
N GLU A 21 26.36 -7.16 7.34
CA GLU A 21 25.92 -6.08 6.46
C GLU A 21 24.50 -6.34 5.92
N CYS A 22 24.21 -7.54 5.41
CA CYS A 22 22.93 -7.84 4.77
C CYS A 22 22.04 -8.86 5.50
N GLY A 23 22.52 -9.48 6.58
CA GLY A 23 21.75 -10.45 7.36
C GLY A 23 21.65 -11.86 6.74
N THR A 24 22.17 -12.10 5.54
CA THR A 24 22.10 -13.43 4.90
C THR A 24 22.87 -14.48 5.69
N LYS A 25 22.28 -15.67 5.86
CA LYS A 25 22.92 -16.81 6.51
C LYS A 25 24.15 -17.28 5.73
N ILE A 26 25.30 -17.33 6.39
CA ILE A 26 26.56 -17.76 5.76
C ILE A 26 26.68 -19.27 5.96
N SER A 27 26.48 -20.03 4.87
CA SER A 27 26.67 -21.49 4.91
C SER A 27 28.16 -21.82 4.80
N SER A 28 28.71 -22.43 5.85
CA SER A 28 30.07 -22.97 5.83
C SER A 28 30.12 -24.21 4.92
N SER A 29 30.46 -24.01 3.65
CA SER A 29 30.64 -25.10 2.70
C SER A 29 31.97 -25.84 2.94
N LYS A 30 31.92 -27.09 3.38
CA LYS A 30 32.94 -28.08 3.05
C LYS A 30 32.54 -28.73 1.73
N ASN A 31 33.39 -28.56 0.73
CA ASN A 31 33.21 -29.05 -0.62
C ASN A 31 33.57 -30.55 -0.72
N SER A 32 32.69 -31.40 -1.26
CA SER A 32 33.09 -32.57 -2.05
C SER A 32 31.90 -33.23 -2.76
N LYS A 33 31.92 -33.17 -4.10
CA LYS A 33 31.64 -34.24 -5.08
C LYS A 33 30.48 -35.22 -4.85
N ASN A 34 29.49 -35.10 -5.74
CA ASN A 34 29.00 -36.15 -6.66
C ASN A 34 28.56 -37.52 -6.09
N LYS A 35 27.25 -37.82 -6.10
CA LYS A 35 26.64 -39.04 -6.69
C LYS A 35 25.15 -39.19 -6.34
N ASN A 36 24.43 -39.81 -7.28
CA ASN A 36 23.06 -40.30 -7.25
C ASN A 36 22.72 -41.21 -6.04
N GLN A 37 21.39 -41.40 -5.90
CA GLN A 37 20.61 -42.50 -5.32
C GLN A 37 19.96 -42.29 -3.94
N GLU A 38 18.63 -42.25 -4.01
CA GLU A 38 17.62 -42.91 -3.16
C GLU A 38 17.99 -43.25 -1.71
N SER A 39 17.20 -42.73 -0.75
CA SER A 39 16.25 -43.55 0.03
C SER A 39 15.53 -42.75 1.12
N LYS A 40 14.21 -42.64 0.95
CA LYS A 40 13.12 -42.89 1.91
C LYS A 40 13.17 -42.36 3.36
N ASN A 41 12.03 -41.72 3.69
CA ASN A 41 11.28 -41.72 4.96
C ASN A 41 11.77 -40.80 6.09
N LEU A 42 10.94 -40.05 6.85
CA LEU A 42 9.49 -39.85 6.96
C LEU A 42 9.32 -38.59 7.84
N VAL A 43 8.56 -37.58 7.42
CA VAL A 43 7.67 -36.83 8.35
C VAL A 43 6.37 -36.60 7.59
N GLU A 44 5.35 -37.24 8.12
CA GLU A 44 3.98 -37.32 7.65
C GLU A 44 3.24 -36.04 8.04
N SER A 45 2.60 -35.39 7.07
CA SER A 45 1.51 -34.44 7.31
C SER A 45 0.49 -34.70 6.21
N ALA A 46 -0.60 -35.34 6.61
CA ALA A 46 -1.65 -35.81 5.73
C ALA A 46 -2.48 -34.63 5.19
N GLU A 47 -2.09 -34.08 4.03
CA GLU A 47 -3.04 -33.37 3.18
C GLU A 47 -3.91 -34.42 2.47
N LYS A 48 -5.17 -34.51 2.89
CA LYS A 48 -6.18 -35.35 2.24
C LYS A 48 -6.53 -34.68 0.90
N THR A 49 -5.73 -34.91 -0.13
CA THR A 49 -6.00 -34.40 -1.48
C THR A 49 -7.26 -35.09 -2.02
N LEU A 50 -8.37 -34.35 -2.06
CA LEU A 50 -9.64 -34.85 -2.59
C LEU A 50 -9.52 -35.07 -4.10
N ASN A 51 -9.91 -36.24 -4.59
CA ASN A 51 -9.76 -36.63 -6.00
C ASN A 51 -10.42 -35.59 -6.91
N PRO A 52 -9.72 -35.08 -7.95
CA PRO A 52 -10.27 -34.06 -8.84
C PRO A 52 -11.61 -34.46 -9.47
N LYS A 53 -11.86 -35.76 -9.70
CA LYS A 53 -13.16 -36.26 -10.18
C LYS A 53 -14.31 -36.05 -9.18
N ILE A 54 -14.02 -36.10 -7.87
CA ILE A 54 -15.00 -35.83 -6.81
C ILE A 54 -15.27 -34.32 -6.73
N ILE A 55 -14.24 -33.49 -6.90
CA ILE A 55 -14.38 -32.02 -6.96
C ILE A 55 -15.25 -31.62 -8.15
N TYR A 56 -15.00 -32.17 -9.34
CA TYR A 56 -15.84 -31.94 -10.51
C TYR A 56 -17.28 -32.45 -10.30
N GLY A 57 -17.45 -33.59 -9.62
CA GLY A 57 -18.78 -34.10 -9.25
C GLY A 57 -19.56 -33.15 -8.34
N ILE A 58 -18.91 -32.55 -7.33
CA ILE A 58 -19.53 -31.59 -6.40
C ILE A 58 -19.89 -30.28 -7.12
N LEU A 59 -18.99 -29.77 -7.97
CA LEU A 59 -19.23 -28.53 -8.72
C LEU A 59 -20.38 -28.66 -9.73
N ILE A 60 -20.38 -29.76 -10.51
CA ILE A 60 -21.43 -30.00 -11.51
C ILE A 60 -22.77 -30.31 -10.81
N GLY A 61 -22.75 -31.09 -9.74
CA GLY A 61 -23.93 -31.38 -8.93
C GLY A 61 -24.53 -30.13 -8.29
N GLY A 62 -23.70 -29.24 -7.74
CA GLY A 62 -24.14 -27.98 -7.13
C GLY A 62 -24.81 -27.04 -8.12
N ILE A 63 -24.24 -26.90 -9.33
CA ILE A 63 -24.81 -26.07 -10.39
C ILE A 63 -26.17 -26.63 -10.88
N ALA A 64 -26.28 -27.95 -11.02
CA ALA A 64 -27.54 -28.59 -11.42
C ALA A 64 -28.64 -28.41 -10.36
N VAL A 65 -28.30 -28.48 -9.07
CA VAL A 65 -29.26 -28.24 -7.97
C VAL A 65 -29.73 -26.78 -7.97
N ILE A 66 -28.83 -25.82 -8.17
CA ILE A 66 -29.19 -24.40 -8.28
C ILE A 66 -30.10 -24.15 -9.49
N ALA A 67 -29.82 -24.75 -10.64
CA ALA A 67 -30.66 -24.63 -11.82
C ALA A 67 -32.07 -25.24 -11.60
N ILE A 68 -32.18 -26.38 -10.93
CA ILE A 68 -33.46 -27.01 -10.58
C ILE A 68 -34.24 -26.14 -9.57
N ILE A 69 -33.56 -25.55 -8.59
CA ILE A 69 -34.19 -24.62 -7.64
C ILE A 69 -34.76 -23.41 -8.39
N ILE A 70 -34.01 -22.82 -9.34
CA ILE A 70 -34.48 -21.69 -10.15
C ILE A 70 -35.70 -22.07 -11.01
N LEU A 71 -35.71 -23.28 -11.59
CA LEU A 71 -36.83 -23.75 -12.43
C LEU A 71 -38.10 -24.08 -11.63
N THR A 72 -37.96 -24.54 -10.38
CA THR A 72 -39.11 -24.90 -9.52
C THR A 72 -39.70 -23.71 -8.76
N SER A 73 -38.92 -22.64 -8.54
CA SER A 73 -39.36 -21.49 -7.74
C SER A 73 -40.14 -20.43 -8.52
N GLY A 74 -40.45 -20.65 -9.81
CA GLY A 74 -41.33 -19.77 -10.58
C GLY A 74 -40.84 -18.32 -10.68
N LEU A 75 -39.54 -18.08 -10.48
CA LEU A 75 -38.96 -16.73 -10.33
C LEU A 75 -38.87 -15.94 -11.66
N LEU A 76 -39.46 -16.46 -12.74
CA LEU A 76 -39.40 -15.90 -14.09
C LEU A 76 -40.80 -15.68 -14.67
N ASP A 77 -41.79 -15.31 -13.88
CA ASP A 77 -43.00 -14.67 -14.42
C ASP A 77 -42.70 -13.18 -14.64
N SER A 78 -42.04 -12.89 -15.77
CA SER A 78 -41.88 -11.54 -16.30
C SER A 78 -43.24 -10.99 -16.70
N THR A 79 -43.86 -10.20 -15.83
CA THR A 79 -44.94 -9.30 -16.24
C THR A 79 -44.32 -8.13 -16.99
N ALA A 80 -44.74 -7.96 -18.24
CA ALA A 80 -44.50 -6.74 -19.00
C ALA A 80 -45.04 -5.55 -18.21
N VAL A 81 -44.19 -4.59 -17.87
CA VAL A 81 -44.60 -3.31 -17.32
C VAL A 81 -44.33 -2.24 -18.38
N ASP A 82 -45.44 -1.66 -18.82
CA ASP A 82 -45.54 -0.60 -19.81
C ASP A 82 -44.67 0.60 -19.46
N THR A 83 -44.06 1.16 -20.51
CA THR A 83 -43.44 2.48 -20.47
C THR A 83 -44.53 3.54 -20.37
N SER A 84 -44.63 4.23 -19.24
CA SER A 84 -45.04 5.64 -19.22
C SER A 84 -44.80 6.33 -17.86
N LEU A 85 -44.36 7.58 -17.96
CA LEU A 85 -44.30 8.65 -16.95
C LEU A 85 -43.02 8.78 -16.09
N THR A 86 -42.19 9.73 -16.52
CA THR A 86 -41.71 10.90 -15.75
C THR A 86 -41.88 10.85 -14.23
N THR A 87 -40.78 10.95 -13.47
CA THR A 87 -40.54 11.98 -12.42
C THR A 87 -39.21 11.72 -11.72
N GLN A 88 -38.52 12.83 -11.44
CA GLN A 88 -37.29 13.00 -10.70
C GLN A 88 -37.16 12.09 -9.47
N ASN A 89 -35.98 11.49 -9.28
CA ASN A 89 -35.41 11.30 -7.95
C ASN A 89 -33.89 11.15 -8.02
N GLN A 90 -33.21 12.12 -7.41
CA GLN A 90 -31.80 12.01 -7.04
C GLN A 90 -31.66 10.83 -6.07
N VAL A 91 -31.05 9.74 -6.54
CA VAL A 91 -30.59 8.69 -5.64
C VAL A 91 -29.22 9.11 -5.12
N GLN A 92 -29.20 9.57 -3.88
CA GLN A 92 -27.99 9.65 -3.07
C GLN A 92 -27.41 8.24 -2.94
N SER A 93 -26.28 8.00 -3.61
CA SER A 93 -25.48 6.80 -3.41
C SER A 93 -24.72 6.90 -2.09
N ASN A 94 -25.38 6.48 -1.00
CA ASN A 94 -24.68 5.97 0.17
C ASN A 94 -24.24 4.53 -0.14
N SER A 95 -22.96 4.35 -0.44
CA SER A 95 -22.37 3.03 -0.63
C SER A 95 -20.98 3.01 -0.01
N ASN A 96 -20.95 2.64 1.27
CA ASN A 96 -19.73 2.27 1.99
C ASN A 96 -19.17 0.97 1.39
N SER A 97 -18.32 1.10 0.37
CA SER A 97 -17.27 0.17 -0.10
C SER A 97 -16.62 0.82 -1.34
N GLY A 98 -15.84 1.88 -1.10
CA GLY A 98 -15.46 2.85 -2.11
C GLY A 98 -14.25 2.45 -2.96
N VAL A 99 -14.46 1.66 -4.00
CA VAL A 99 -13.79 1.98 -5.26
C VAL A 99 -14.69 3.01 -5.93
N ASN A 100 -14.37 4.29 -5.78
CA ASN A 100 -15.09 5.35 -6.46
C ASN A 100 -14.87 5.16 -7.97
N LEU A 101 -15.88 4.63 -8.67
CA LEU A 101 -15.79 4.31 -10.10
C LEU A 101 -15.39 5.53 -10.94
N ASN A 102 -15.75 6.74 -10.48
CA ASN A 102 -15.36 8.00 -11.12
C ASN A 102 -13.85 8.25 -11.00
N ASN A 103 -13.21 7.85 -9.89
CA ASN A 103 -11.76 7.98 -9.72
C ASN A 103 -11.01 7.05 -10.68
N MET A 104 -11.53 5.84 -10.93
CA MET A 104 -10.88 4.90 -11.86
C MET A 104 -10.88 5.42 -13.31
N GLN A 105 -11.99 6.00 -13.76
CA GLN A 105 -12.03 6.61 -15.09
C GLN A 105 -11.07 7.80 -15.19
N MET A 106 -11.09 8.69 -14.19
CA MET A 106 -10.22 9.87 -14.16
C MET A 106 -8.72 9.48 -14.08
N ILE A 107 -8.38 8.42 -13.35
CA ILE A 107 -7.01 7.87 -13.34
C ILE A 107 -6.59 7.44 -14.74
N ASN A 108 -7.43 6.69 -15.45
CA ASN A 108 -7.11 6.23 -16.81
C ASN A 108 -6.91 7.40 -17.78
N ASP A 109 -7.80 8.41 -17.72
CA ASP A 109 -7.71 9.60 -18.57
C ASP A 109 -6.41 10.39 -18.31
N LEU A 110 -6.04 10.56 -17.04
CA LEU A 110 -4.79 11.20 -16.64
C LEU A 110 -3.55 10.38 -17.04
N GLU A 111 -3.59 9.04 -16.94
CA GLU A 111 -2.51 8.17 -17.40
C GLU A 111 -2.26 8.30 -18.89
N VAL A 112 -3.33 8.34 -19.70
CA VAL A 112 -3.23 8.58 -21.15
C VAL A 112 -2.59 9.94 -21.41
N LYS A 113 -3.01 10.98 -20.69
CA LYS A 113 -2.50 12.34 -20.85
C LYS A 113 -1.02 12.44 -20.51
N VAL A 114 -0.59 11.90 -19.37
CA VAL A 114 0.82 11.86 -18.96
C VAL A 114 1.67 11.02 -19.92
N LYS A 115 1.11 9.96 -20.51
CA LYS A 115 1.80 9.17 -21.53
C LYS A 115 2.00 9.94 -22.83
N GLN A 116 1.04 10.78 -23.22
CA GLN A 116 1.13 11.63 -24.41
C GLN A 116 2.09 12.80 -24.21
N ASP A 117 2.08 13.41 -23.03
CA ASP A 117 3.00 14.46 -22.63
C ASP A 117 3.63 14.17 -21.26
N PRO A 118 4.80 13.49 -21.22
CA PRO A 118 5.50 13.20 -19.97
C PRO A 118 6.04 14.43 -19.23
N GLN A 119 5.98 15.62 -19.83
CA GLN A 119 6.38 16.88 -19.19
C GLN A 119 5.19 17.69 -18.67
N ASP A 120 3.95 17.20 -18.81
CA ASP A 120 2.80 17.76 -18.14
C ASP A 120 2.82 17.42 -16.64
N TYR A 121 3.66 18.13 -15.89
CA TYR A 121 3.86 17.93 -14.46
C TYR A 121 2.61 18.24 -13.64
N ASN A 122 1.70 19.07 -14.15
CA ASN A 122 0.43 19.33 -13.50
C ASN A 122 -0.47 18.09 -13.56
N SER A 123 -0.59 17.47 -14.72
CA SER A 123 -1.35 16.21 -14.86
C SER A 123 -0.69 15.06 -14.12
N LEU A 124 0.65 15.00 -14.11
CA LEU A 124 1.41 14.01 -13.34
C LEU A 124 1.14 14.12 -11.83
N LEU A 125 1.14 15.35 -11.30
CA LEU A 125 0.84 15.60 -9.89
C LEU A 125 -0.61 15.25 -9.55
N GLN A 126 -1.56 15.68 -10.39
CA GLN A 126 -2.98 15.32 -10.23
C GLN A 126 -3.20 13.79 -10.24
N LEU A 127 -2.49 13.08 -11.11
CA LEU A 127 -2.51 11.62 -11.16
C LEU A 127 -1.95 11.00 -9.86
N ALA A 128 -0.86 11.56 -9.33
CA ALA A 128 -0.30 11.11 -8.05
C ALA A 128 -1.29 11.30 -6.90
N HIS A 129 -1.92 12.48 -6.81
CA HIS A 129 -2.92 12.81 -5.79
C HIS A 129 -4.11 11.85 -5.87
N LEU A 130 -4.68 11.68 -7.06
CA LEU A 130 -5.84 10.82 -7.24
C LEU A 130 -5.54 9.34 -6.94
N LYS A 131 -4.34 8.87 -7.28
CA LYS A 131 -3.87 7.53 -6.90
C LYS A 131 -3.69 7.39 -5.39
N ASN A 132 -3.16 8.40 -4.72
CA ASN A 132 -3.05 8.42 -3.25
C ASN A 132 -4.43 8.34 -2.59
N ASP A 133 -5.37 9.20 -3.02
CA ASP A 133 -6.75 9.24 -2.50
C ASP A 133 -7.51 7.93 -2.77
N SER A 134 -7.15 7.23 -3.85
CA SER A 134 -7.75 5.94 -4.22
C SER A 134 -7.03 4.74 -3.57
N GLY A 135 -6.06 4.97 -2.68
CA GLY A 135 -5.32 3.91 -1.98
C GLY A 135 -4.29 3.16 -2.81
N LEU A 136 -4.00 3.63 -4.02
CA LEU A 136 -2.99 3.07 -4.94
C LEU A 136 -1.60 3.62 -4.60
N PHE A 137 -1.16 3.43 -3.35
CA PHE A 137 -0.01 4.12 -2.77
C PHE A 137 1.30 3.88 -3.53
N ASP A 138 1.60 2.63 -3.91
CA ASP A 138 2.80 2.32 -4.69
C ASP A 138 2.84 3.07 -6.03
N ALA A 139 1.70 3.12 -6.73
CA ALA A 139 1.58 3.82 -8.00
C ALA A 139 1.62 5.35 -7.81
N ALA A 140 1.04 5.87 -6.73
CA ALA A 140 1.13 7.28 -6.37
C ALA A 140 2.60 7.69 -6.13
N ILE A 141 3.36 6.88 -5.37
CA ILE A 141 4.79 7.12 -5.08
C ILE A 141 5.61 7.24 -6.37
N GLN A 142 5.39 6.39 -7.39
CA GLN A 142 6.14 6.51 -8.65
C GLN A 142 5.86 7.84 -9.37
N ASN A 143 4.61 8.30 -9.35
CA ASN A 143 4.24 9.59 -9.96
C ASN A 143 4.80 10.77 -9.16
N TYR A 144 4.73 10.72 -7.82
CA TYR A 144 5.35 11.72 -6.96
C TYR A 144 6.86 11.81 -7.16
N LYS A 145 7.57 10.67 -7.25
CA LYS A 145 9.01 10.66 -7.53
C LYS A 145 9.34 11.37 -8.84
N THR A 146 8.63 11.00 -9.91
CA THR A 146 8.82 11.62 -11.23
C THR A 146 8.52 13.12 -11.20
N TYR A 147 7.49 13.54 -10.47
CA TYR A 147 7.16 14.95 -10.28
C TYR A 147 8.24 15.71 -9.47
N LEU A 148 8.68 15.14 -8.35
CA LEU A 148 9.64 15.71 -7.42
C LEU A 148 11.07 15.74 -7.99
N ASP A 149 11.40 14.88 -8.96
CA ASP A 149 12.66 14.98 -9.71
C ASP A 149 12.79 16.32 -10.45
N LYS A 150 11.65 16.94 -10.80
CA LYS A 150 11.58 18.22 -11.51
C LYS A 150 11.20 19.37 -10.58
N ASN A 151 10.43 19.08 -9.53
CA ASN A 151 9.97 20.05 -8.54
C ASN A 151 10.50 19.68 -7.13
N PRO A 152 11.83 19.63 -6.91
CA PRO A 152 12.40 19.02 -5.71
C PRO A 152 12.08 19.77 -4.41
N LYS A 153 11.62 21.02 -4.49
CA LYS A 153 11.32 21.89 -3.34
C LYS A 153 9.84 21.92 -2.96
N ASP A 154 8.99 21.20 -3.68
CA ASP A 154 7.57 21.12 -3.34
C ASP A 154 7.40 20.32 -2.03
N ALA A 155 7.03 21.02 -0.96
CA ALA A 155 6.89 20.43 0.36
C ALA A 155 5.58 19.65 0.49
N ASP A 156 4.49 20.12 -0.11
CA ASP A 156 3.18 19.45 -0.08
C ASP A 156 3.27 18.08 -0.78
N ALA A 157 3.84 18.03 -2.00
CA ALA A 157 4.01 16.78 -2.73
C ALA A 157 4.92 15.77 -1.98
N ARG A 158 5.91 16.25 -1.22
CA ARG A 158 6.74 15.39 -0.35
C ARG A 158 5.96 14.87 0.85
N VAL A 159 5.13 15.70 1.48
CA VAL A 159 4.24 15.28 2.55
C VAL A 159 3.30 14.19 2.03
N ASP A 160 2.67 14.38 0.88
CA ASP A 160 1.75 13.40 0.32
C ASP A 160 2.44 12.09 -0.06
N MET A 161 3.65 12.14 -0.63
CA MET A 161 4.45 10.93 -0.87
C MET A 161 4.82 10.22 0.45
N GLY A 162 5.14 10.98 1.51
CA GLY A 162 5.38 10.44 2.84
C GLY A 162 4.13 9.81 3.46
N VAL A 163 2.94 10.35 3.18
CA VAL A 163 1.65 9.74 3.57
C VAL A 163 1.44 8.40 2.84
N CYS A 164 1.78 8.30 1.55
CA CYS A 164 1.74 7.02 0.84
C CYS A 164 2.65 5.97 1.53
N TYR A 165 3.89 6.35 1.85
CA TYR A 165 4.82 5.46 2.58
C TYR A 165 4.30 5.05 3.96
N PHE A 166 3.69 5.98 4.69
CA PHE A 166 3.07 5.69 5.98
C PHE A 166 1.95 4.66 5.87
N ASN A 167 1.07 4.77 4.87
CA ASN A 167 -0.01 3.81 4.63
C ASN A 167 0.53 2.41 4.26
N LEU A 168 1.67 2.35 3.59
CA LEU A 168 2.41 1.12 3.32
C LEU A 168 3.20 0.59 4.53
N ARG A 169 3.11 1.26 5.69
CA ARG A 169 3.89 0.98 6.91
C ARG A 169 5.41 1.09 6.73
N ASP A 170 5.85 1.76 5.67
CA ASP A 170 7.25 2.11 5.47
C ASP A 170 7.56 3.42 6.21
N TYR A 171 7.65 3.31 7.54
CA TYR A 171 7.88 4.47 8.40
C TYR A 171 9.23 5.13 8.15
N THR A 172 10.23 4.39 7.66
CA THR A 172 11.56 4.92 7.37
C THR A 172 11.51 5.92 6.22
N ASN A 173 10.90 5.54 5.10
CA ASN A 173 10.76 6.46 3.97
C ASN A 173 9.73 7.56 4.25
N ALA A 174 8.66 7.28 5.00
CA ALA A 174 7.72 8.31 5.42
C ALA A 174 8.39 9.43 6.24
N ILE A 175 9.22 9.06 7.24
CA ILE A 175 10.00 10.04 8.03
C ILE A 175 10.92 10.85 7.13
N LYS A 176 11.66 10.19 6.23
CA LYS A 176 12.61 10.86 5.33
C LYS A 176 11.93 11.92 4.45
N GLU A 177 10.78 11.61 3.88
CA GLU A 177 10.07 12.56 3.02
C GLU A 177 9.49 13.73 3.81
N MET A 178 8.96 13.49 5.02
CA MET A 178 8.48 14.55 5.91
C MET A 178 9.62 15.47 6.38
N GLU A 179 10.78 14.91 6.75
CA GLU A 179 11.97 15.69 7.09
C GLU A 179 12.47 16.51 5.90
N THR A 180 12.39 15.94 4.69
CA THR A 180 12.77 16.65 3.47
C THR A 180 11.77 17.76 3.13
N ALA A 181 10.47 17.55 3.34
CA ALA A 181 9.47 18.60 3.23
C ALA A 181 9.79 19.76 4.18
N LEU A 182 10.08 19.46 5.44
CA LEU A 182 10.45 20.45 6.47
C LEU A 182 11.78 21.15 6.20
N LYS A 183 12.68 20.55 5.42
CA LYS A 183 13.89 21.23 4.93
C LYS A 183 13.55 22.36 3.94
N TYR A 184 12.52 22.18 3.12
CA TYR A 184 12.11 23.18 2.12
C TYR A 184 11.07 24.16 2.64
N ASP A 185 10.16 23.72 3.51
CA ASP A 185 9.26 24.57 4.26
C ASP A 185 9.30 24.23 5.77
N PRO A 186 10.17 24.89 6.55
CA PRO A 186 10.28 24.67 7.99
C PRO A 186 9.01 25.00 8.80
N LYS A 187 8.07 25.77 8.25
CA LYS A 187 6.83 26.19 8.93
C LYS A 187 5.61 25.38 8.48
N HIS A 188 5.81 24.33 7.70
CA HIS A 188 4.74 23.48 7.20
C HIS A 188 4.04 22.72 8.34
N GLN A 189 2.92 23.25 8.84
CA GLN A 189 2.26 22.73 10.05
C GLN A 189 1.84 21.25 9.90
N ILE A 190 1.32 20.87 8.74
CA ILE A 190 0.90 19.50 8.44
C ILE A 190 2.09 18.53 8.43
N ALA A 191 3.26 18.93 7.94
CA ALA A 191 4.45 18.09 7.92
C ALA A 191 4.96 17.80 9.35
N HIS A 192 4.94 18.79 10.25
CA HIS A 192 5.24 18.58 11.67
C HIS A 192 4.26 17.60 12.31
N LEU A 193 2.94 17.77 12.07
CA LEU A 193 1.92 16.85 12.59
C LEU A 193 2.16 15.42 12.08
N ASN A 194 2.31 15.27 10.76
CA ASN A 194 2.47 13.96 10.12
C ASN A 194 3.77 13.29 10.56
N LEU A 195 4.88 14.03 10.70
CA LEU A 195 6.13 13.48 11.23
C LEU A 195 5.97 13.00 12.68
N GLY A 196 5.19 13.71 13.50
CA GLY A 196 4.79 13.25 14.82
C GLY A 196 4.01 11.94 14.79
N VAL A 197 2.96 11.88 13.96
CA VAL A 197 2.12 10.67 13.76
C VAL A 197 2.94 9.47 13.27
N VAL A 198 3.83 9.68 12.29
CA VAL A 198 4.68 8.61 11.75
C VAL A 198 5.65 8.10 12.83
N ASN A 199 6.27 9.00 13.61
CA ASN A 199 7.15 8.59 14.72
C ASN A 199 6.38 7.84 15.81
N LEU A 200 5.16 8.25 16.13
CA LEU A 200 4.30 7.53 17.07
C LEU A 200 4.03 6.11 16.60
N ALA A 201 3.65 5.94 15.32
CA ALA A 201 3.40 4.63 14.73
C ALA A 201 4.66 3.75 14.64
N ALA A 202 5.83 4.37 14.46
CA ALA A 202 7.12 3.69 14.49
C ALA A 202 7.62 3.35 15.91
N GLY A 203 6.90 3.75 16.97
CA GLY A 203 7.29 3.53 18.37
C GLY A 203 8.29 4.56 18.91
N ASN A 204 8.64 5.60 18.15
CA ASN A 204 9.54 6.67 18.55
C ASN A 204 8.78 7.76 19.34
N ILE A 205 8.30 7.41 20.55
CA ILE A 205 7.39 8.26 21.33
C ILE A 205 7.97 9.64 21.63
N ASP A 206 9.24 9.74 22.03
CA ASP A 206 9.86 11.02 22.39
C ASP A 206 9.94 11.97 21.18
N LYS A 207 10.35 11.44 20.01
CA LYS A 207 10.38 12.22 18.76
C LYS A 207 8.98 12.63 18.34
N SER A 208 7.99 11.75 18.51
CA SER A 208 6.59 12.10 18.23
C SER A 208 6.16 13.33 19.01
N LYS A 209 6.38 13.35 20.33
CA LYS A 209 6.02 14.49 21.19
C LYS A 209 6.70 15.78 20.75
N GLU A 210 7.98 15.72 20.38
CA GLU A 210 8.70 16.88 19.86
C GLU A 210 8.03 17.47 18.60
N TRP A 211 7.73 16.63 17.61
CA TRP A 211 7.15 17.08 16.34
C TRP A 211 5.70 17.52 16.47
N LEU A 212 4.90 16.82 17.28
CA LEU A 212 3.52 17.23 17.58
C LEU A 212 3.50 18.58 18.32
N LYS A 213 4.43 18.81 19.26
CA LYS A 213 4.55 20.11 19.93
C LYS A 213 4.87 21.23 18.92
N LYS A 214 5.79 21.01 17.98
CA LYS A 214 6.06 21.99 16.92
C LYS A 214 4.84 22.28 16.06
N ALA A 215 4.06 21.25 15.70
CA ALA A 215 2.81 21.42 14.96
C ALA A 215 1.78 22.28 15.74
N TYR A 216 1.63 22.02 17.04
CA TYR A 216 0.78 22.81 17.93
C TYR A 216 1.25 24.26 18.03
N ASP A 217 2.53 24.47 18.37
CA ASP A 217 3.11 25.80 18.62
C ASP A 217 3.01 26.72 17.39
N LEU A 218 3.04 26.17 16.17
CA LEU A 218 2.92 26.95 14.93
C LEU A 218 1.56 27.63 14.77
N ASN A 219 0.47 26.94 15.08
CA ASN A 219 -0.87 27.49 15.07
C ASN A 219 -1.82 26.63 15.92
N PRO A 220 -1.97 26.94 17.23
CA PRO A 220 -2.76 26.12 18.15
C PRO A 220 -4.26 26.05 17.82
N THR A 221 -4.81 27.08 17.17
CA THR A 221 -6.26 27.17 16.92
C THR A 221 -6.68 26.55 15.59
N SER A 222 -5.72 26.17 14.73
CA SER A 222 -6.02 25.42 13.51
C SER A 222 -6.43 23.98 13.84
N GLU A 223 -7.13 23.33 12.90
CA GLU A 223 -7.50 21.92 13.04
C GLU A 223 -6.26 21.01 13.21
N VAL A 224 -5.15 21.36 12.55
CA VAL A 224 -3.85 20.67 12.70
C VAL A 224 -3.30 20.84 14.12
N GLY A 225 -3.34 22.06 14.67
CA GLY A 225 -2.89 22.36 16.03
C GLY A 225 -3.70 21.61 17.09
N LYS A 226 -5.04 21.67 17.00
CA LYS A 226 -5.95 20.93 17.89
C LYS A 226 -5.71 19.41 17.84
N LYS A 227 -5.50 18.86 16.63
CA LYS A 227 -5.19 17.44 16.46
C LYS A 227 -3.84 17.08 17.08
N ALA A 228 -2.84 17.94 16.95
CA ALA A 228 -1.54 17.75 17.60
C ALA A 228 -1.65 17.75 19.13
N GLU A 229 -2.41 18.69 19.70
CA GLU A 229 -2.70 18.76 21.14
C GLU A 229 -3.40 17.51 21.64
N GLN A 230 -4.43 17.04 20.91
CA GLN A 230 -5.13 15.81 21.25
C GLN A 230 -4.17 14.60 21.30
N LEU A 231 -3.28 14.47 20.32
CA LEU A 231 -2.30 13.39 20.28
C LEU A 231 -1.26 13.48 21.40
N LEU A 232 -0.83 14.69 21.77
CA LEU A 232 0.09 14.94 22.89
C LEU A 232 -0.52 14.55 24.25
N ASN A 233 -1.84 14.74 24.42
CA ASN A 233 -2.52 14.42 25.68
C ASN A 233 -2.81 12.92 25.83
N ASN A 234 -2.75 12.15 24.73
CA ASN A 234 -3.10 10.73 24.73
C ASN A 234 -1.90 9.78 24.88
N HIS A 235 -0.66 10.30 24.81
CA HIS A 235 0.58 9.50 24.81
C HIS A 235 1.71 10.20 25.57
#